data_AF-A0A9D7WB20-F1
#
_entry.id   AF-A0A9D7WB20-F1
#
_cell.length_a   1.000
_cell.length_b   1.000
_cell.length_c   1.000
_cell.angle_alpha   90.00
_cell.angle_beta   90.00
_cell.angle_gamma   90.00
#
_symmetry.space_group_name_H-M   'P 1'
#
loop_
_entity.id
_entity.type
_entity.pdbx_description
1 polymer ?
#
loop_
_entity_poly.entity_id
_entity_poly.type
_entity_poly.pdbx_seq_one_letter_code
_entity_poly.pdbx_strand_id
1 'polypeptide(L)'
;MKKLFFTLIGILALPLTFISIASADIYDDLQMVFLADDQILYNETISTLEPQLDPLQSAYNESELSYNSINNDYNILIDEQTEFETELLALETKIDSLAQEQDLLENNYNELTLNLVAKETELEGYLQIFSILNPDDPEYTEFQNRIDLAESDMVDLFISLNEAQLLIDNNLQNLETTSLSQIEIENSLNILNENIDISAANLSSALELFELAGSELATLQDQINQTSTLYDSELTAVTNKLLELNEEQLDALYRSLKNVYDKEDRVLLISSNDLSLIIENDYNKKQINDLTKAYEIEEKFISKGYDLLLKAEEKNNDKFLELAQKAFDNADKQKSKFLEKIEKEEVKKEKKASDKAEKSEKKASDKAEKAEKKASDKVEKAEKKASDKAEKSEKKAAKEAKEK
;
A
#
# COMPACT_ATOMS: atom_id res chain seq x y z
N MET A 1 -5.65 19.73 -13.59
CA MET A 1 -6.86 20.13 -12.84
C MET A 1 -6.57 21.36 -11.97
N LYS A 2 -6.57 22.58 -12.54
CA LYS A 2 -6.06 23.82 -11.90
C LYS A 2 -7.15 24.75 -11.32
N LYS A 3 -8.28 24.24 -10.82
CA LYS A 3 -9.41 25.10 -10.39
C LYS A 3 -10.09 24.77 -9.05
N LEU A 4 -9.53 23.89 -8.23
CA LEU A 4 -10.14 23.53 -6.93
C LEU A 4 -9.37 23.99 -5.68
N PHE A 5 -8.20 24.62 -5.81
CA PHE A 5 -7.35 24.99 -4.68
C PHE A 5 -7.68 26.31 -3.96
N PHE A 6 -8.74 27.02 -4.36
CA PHE A 6 -9.14 28.30 -3.73
C PHE A 6 -10.41 28.21 -2.86
N THR A 7 -10.85 26.99 -2.53
CA THR A 7 -12.12 26.78 -1.80
C THR A 7 -11.93 26.11 -0.45
N LEU A 8 -10.87 26.48 0.28
CA LEU A 8 -10.69 26.15 1.71
C LEU A 8 -10.32 27.37 2.56
N ILE A 9 -10.74 28.58 2.15
CA ILE A 9 -10.76 29.79 3.00
C ILE A 9 -12.22 30.06 3.41
N GLY A 10 -12.91 28.99 3.81
CA GLY A 10 -14.36 28.97 3.97
C GLY A 10 -14.78 28.52 5.35
N ILE A 11 -14.83 29.48 6.28
CA ILE A 11 -15.73 29.51 7.44
C ILE A 11 -15.40 28.46 8.53
N LEU A 12 -14.51 28.83 9.45
CA LEU A 12 -14.53 28.33 10.82
C LEU A 12 -15.03 29.46 11.73
N ALA A 13 -16.31 29.81 11.54
CA ALA A 13 -17.05 30.65 12.48
C ALA A 13 -17.68 29.74 13.56
N LEU A 14 -16.98 29.56 14.68
CA LEU A 14 -17.50 28.93 15.89
C LEU A 14 -17.41 29.91 17.08
N PRO A 15 -18.26 29.74 18.12
CA PRO A 15 -18.77 30.86 18.91
C PRO A 15 -17.73 31.38 19.91
N LEU A 16 -17.26 32.61 19.67
CA LEU A 16 -16.52 33.44 20.61
C LEU A 16 -17.36 33.70 21.88
N THR A 17 -17.25 32.84 22.88
CA THR A 17 -17.72 33.16 24.24
C THR A 17 -16.65 33.96 24.97
N PHE A 18 -16.92 35.27 25.13
CA PHE A 18 -16.27 36.23 26.03
C PHE A 18 -14.72 36.25 26.02
N ILE A 19 -14.15 36.55 24.86
CA ILE A 19 -12.79 37.10 24.74
C ILE A 19 -12.95 38.64 24.65
N SER A 20 -12.19 39.41 25.41
CA SER A 20 -12.16 40.89 25.29
C SER A 20 -11.77 41.28 23.86
N ILE A 21 -12.31 42.38 23.31
CA ILE A 21 -12.03 42.82 21.93
C ILE A 21 -10.51 42.93 21.67
N ALA A 22 -9.72 43.36 22.66
CA ALA A 22 -8.27 43.45 22.55
C ALA A 22 -7.56 42.07 22.49
N SER A 23 -8.12 41.05 23.14
CA SER A 23 -7.60 39.68 23.08
C SER A 23 -8.04 38.94 21.82
N ALA A 24 -9.13 39.37 21.17
CA ALA A 24 -9.56 38.82 19.88
C ALA A 24 -8.63 39.26 18.74
N ASP A 25 -8.26 40.55 18.67
CA ASP A 25 -7.31 41.06 17.69
C ASP A 25 -5.91 40.40 17.82
N ILE A 26 -5.47 40.13 19.05
CA ILE A 26 -4.21 39.42 19.32
C ILE A 26 -4.27 37.95 18.88
N TYR A 27 -5.43 37.32 19.05
CA TYR A 27 -5.64 35.93 18.67
C TYR A 27 -5.67 35.75 17.14
N ASP A 28 -6.35 36.65 16.42
CA ASP A 28 -6.37 36.65 14.96
C ASP A 28 -4.98 36.92 14.38
N ASP A 29 -4.22 37.87 14.94
CA ASP A 29 -2.84 38.13 14.51
C ASP A 29 -1.89 36.95 14.84
N LEU A 30 -2.07 36.28 15.99
CA LEU A 30 -1.29 35.10 16.34
C LEU A 30 -1.62 33.92 15.42
N GLN A 31 -2.90 33.66 15.18
CA GLN A 31 -3.31 32.66 14.20
C GLN A 31 -2.63 32.91 12.86
N MET A 32 -2.57 34.16 12.38
CA MET A 32 -1.87 34.48 11.13
C MET A 32 -0.36 34.16 11.15
N VAL A 33 0.33 34.35 12.28
CA VAL A 33 1.76 34.03 12.42
C VAL A 33 2.00 32.51 12.51
N PHE A 34 1.17 31.79 13.27
CA PHE A 34 1.26 30.33 13.38
C PHE A 34 0.81 29.63 12.08
N LEU A 35 -0.25 30.12 11.43
CA LEU A 35 -0.72 29.67 10.13
C LEU A 35 0.33 29.87 9.04
N ALA A 36 1.22 30.87 9.15
CA ALA A 36 2.23 31.09 8.13
C ALA A 36 3.31 29.99 8.12
N ASP A 37 3.65 29.39 9.27
CA ASP A 37 4.83 28.52 9.39
C ASP A 37 4.56 27.06 9.07
N ASP A 38 3.57 26.46 9.73
CA ASP A 38 3.15 25.08 9.45
C ASP A 38 2.71 24.96 7.98
N GLN A 39 2.18 26.06 7.43
CA GLN A 39 1.83 26.16 6.02
C GLN A 39 3.08 26.24 5.13
N ILE A 40 4.18 26.87 5.54
CA ILE A 40 5.45 26.83 4.79
C ILE A 40 5.97 25.40 4.73
N LEU A 41 6.08 24.69 5.86
CA LEU A 41 6.59 23.32 5.88
C LEU A 41 5.67 22.34 5.10
N TYR A 42 4.36 22.51 5.23
CA TYR A 42 3.37 21.80 4.43
C TYR A 42 3.54 22.10 2.94
N ASN A 43 3.62 23.38 2.56
CA ASN A 43 3.77 23.80 1.16
C ASN A 43 5.08 23.30 0.57
N GLU A 44 6.20 23.34 1.31
CA GLU A 44 7.48 22.79 0.88
C GLU A 44 7.36 21.29 0.61
N THR A 45 6.81 20.53 1.56
CA THR A 45 6.63 19.07 1.41
C THR A 45 5.72 18.75 0.22
N ILE A 46 4.55 19.39 0.14
CA ILE A 46 3.59 19.21 -0.96
C ILE A 46 4.18 19.64 -2.31
N SER A 47 4.98 20.71 -2.36
CA SER A 47 5.64 21.17 -3.59
C SER A 47 6.66 20.18 -4.15
N THR A 48 7.14 19.24 -3.33
CA THR A 48 8.00 18.14 -3.79
C THR A 48 7.20 16.91 -4.23
N LEU A 49 6.05 16.63 -3.60
CA LEU A 49 5.25 15.43 -3.84
C LEU A 49 4.26 15.60 -5.01
N GLU A 50 3.51 16.70 -5.06
CA GLU A 50 2.49 16.93 -6.09
C GLU A 50 3.01 16.87 -7.53
N PRO A 51 4.20 17.41 -7.87
CA PRO A 51 4.72 17.34 -9.22
C PRO A 51 5.00 15.91 -9.71
N GLN A 52 5.12 14.94 -8.80
CA GLN A 52 5.33 13.53 -9.13
C GLN A 52 4.03 12.81 -9.51
N LEU A 53 2.87 13.40 -9.20
CA LEU A 53 1.56 12.79 -9.43
C LEU A 53 1.22 12.67 -10.92
N ASP A 54 1.43 13.75 -11.69
CA ASP A 54 1.13 13.76 -13.13
C ASP A 54 1.97 12.71 -13.91
N PRO A 55 3.31 12.62 -13.71
CA PRO A 55 4.13 11.57 -14.31
C PRO A 55 3.70 10.14 -13.93
N LEU A 56 3.45 9.87 -12.64
CA LEU A 56 3.03 8.54 -12.19
C LEU A 56 1.64 8.15 -12.69
N GLN A 57 0.70 9.11 -12.73
CA GLN A 57 -0.62 8.88 -13.32
C GLN A 57 -0.51 8.58 -14.82
N SER A 58 0.38 9.27 -15.54
CA SER A 58 0.65 8.96 -16.96
C SER A 58 1.21 7.55 -17.12
N ALA A 59 2.21 7.17 -16.32
CA ALA A 59 2.82 5.84 -16.34
C ALA A 59 1.81 4.73 -16.01
N TYR A 60 0.92 4.96 -15.04
CA TYR A 60 -0.19 4.06 -14.71
C TYR A 60 -1.14 3.90 -15.91
N ASN A 61 -1.58 5.00 -16.53
CA ASN A 61 -2.50 4.93 -17.67
C ASN A 61 -1.84 4.26 -18.90
N GLU A 62 -0.56 4.53 -19.15
CA GLU A 62 0.19 3.92 -20.24
C GLU A 62 0.39 2.41 -20.04
N SER A 63 0.72 1.99 -18.81
CA SER A 63 0.85 0.57 -18.47
C SER A 63 -0.50 -0.16 -18.51
N GLU A 64 -1.59 0.47 -18.08
CA GLU A 64 -2.95 -0.07 -18.21
C GLU A 64 -3.34 -0.30 -19.67
N LEU A 65 -3.09 0.69 -20.54
CA LEU A 65 -3.35 0.56 -21.98
C LEU A 65 -2.51 -0.54 -22.61
N SER A 66 -1.23 -0.64 -22.26
CA SER A 66 -0.33 -1.69 -22.75
C SER A 66 -0.79 -3.07 -22.30
N TYR A 67 -1.14 -3.24 -21.01
CA TYR A 67 -1.66 -4.49 -20.48
C TYR A 67 -2.94 -4.92 -21.21
N ASN A 68 -3.90 -4.02 -21.36
CA ASN A 68 -5.16 -4.30 -22.03
C ASN A 68 -4.96 -4.67 -23.52
N SER A 69 -4.04 -4.01 -24.22
CA SER A 69 -3.72 -4.34 -25.61
C SER A 69 -3.12 -5.75 -25.72
N ILE A 70 -2.11 -6.05 -24.90
CA ILE A 70 -1.45 -7.36 -24.92
C ILE A 70 -2.42 -8.47 -24.50
N ASN A 71 -3.27 -8.22 -23.51
CA ASN A 71 -4.30 -9.18 -23.09
C ASN A 71 -5.30 -9.46 -24.21
N ASN A 72 -5.71 -8.43 -24.97
CA ASN A 72 -6.57 -8.63 -26.11
C ASN A 72 -5.90 -9.47 -27.20
N ASP A 73 -4.64 -9.18 -27.54
CA ASP A 73 -3.87 -9.94 -28.52
C ASP A 73 -3.68 -11.39 -28.07
N TYR A 74 -3.39 -11.62 -26.80
CA TYR A 74 -3.32 -12.96 -26.21
C TYR A 74 -4.63 -13.73 -26.37
N ASN A 75 -5.78 -13.12 -26.06
CA ASN A 75 -7.08 -13.78 -26.20
C ASN A 75 -7.41 -14.13 -27.65
N ILE A 76 -7.03 -13.29 -28.61
CA ILE A 76 -7.19 -13.60 -30.05
C ILE A 76 -6.42 -14.87 -30.41
N LEU A 77 -5.17 -15.02 -29.93
CA LEU A 77 -4.37 -16.22 -30.19
C LEU A 77 -4.99 -17.48 -29.57
N ILE A 78 -5.60 -17.37 -28.39
CA ILE A 78 -6.33 -18.50 -27.76
C ILE A 78 -7.58 -18.88 -28.56
N ASP A 79 -8.31 -17.90 -29.10
CA ASP A 79 -9.46 -18.15 -29.96
C ASP A 79 -9.02 -18.86 -31.26
N GLU A 80 -7.93 -18.40 -31.90
CA GLU A 80 -7.33 -19.04 -33.07
C GLU A 80 -6.87 -20.49 -32.78
N GLN A 81 -6.31 -20.74 -31.59
CA GLN A 81 -5.90 -22.08 -31.17
C GLN A 81 -7.10 -23.02 -31.09
N THR A 82 -8.20 -22.54 -30.50
CA THR A 82 -9.45 -23.29 -30.38
C THR A 82 -10.03 -23.62 -31.76
N GLU A 83 -9.91 -22.71 -32.73
CA GLU A 83 -10.34 -22.95 -34.12
C GLU A 83 -9.51 -24.05 -34.77
N PHE A 84 -8.18 -23.99 -34.69
CA PHE A 84 -7.31 -25.04 -35.23
C PHE A 84 -7.53 -26.40 -34.56
N GLU A 85 -7.70 -26.46 -33.24
CA GLU A 85 -8.00 -27.72 -32.54
C GLU A 85 -9.33 -28.32 -33.00
N THR A 86 -10.33 -27.48 -33.26
CA THR A 86 -11.63 -27.91 -33.79
C THR A 86 -11.51 -28.47 -35.21
N GLU A 87 -10.75 -27.79 -36.07
CA GLU A 87 -10.52 -28.24 -37.44
C GLU A 87 -9.72 -29.54 -37.47
N LEU A 88 -8.70 -29.68 -36.61
CA LEU A 88 -7.90 -30.88 -36.47
C LEU A 88 -8.76 -32.09 -36.09
N LEU A 89 -9.63 -31.94 -35.08
CA LEU A 89 -10.55 -33.00 -34.66
C LEU A 89 -11.51 -33.42 -35.78
N ALA A 90 -11.96 -32.46 -36.60
CA ALA A 90 -12.83 -32.75 -37.74
C ALA A 90 -12.08 -33.54 -38.83
N LEU A 91 -10.80 -33.23 -39.07
CA LEU A 91 -9.95 -33.98 -39.99
C LEU A 91 -9.66 -35.39 -39.48
N GLU A 92 -9.33 -35.55 -38.20
CA GLU A 92 -9.12 -36.87 -37.56
C GLU A 92 -10.36 -37.76 -37.73
N THR A 93 -11.54 -37.22 -37.43
CA THR A 93 -12.81 -37.95 -37.60
C THR A 93 -13.04 -38.36 -39.06
N LYS A 94 -12.68 -37.50 -40.01
CA LYS A 94 -12.81 -37.79 -41.44
C LYS A 94 -11.82 -38.86 -41.89
N ILE A 95 -10.58 -38.81 -41.41
CA ILE A 95 -9.55 -39.82 -41.69
C ILE A 95 -9.99 -41.19 -41.16
N ASP A 96 -10.52 -41.25 -39.94
CA ASP A 96 -11.07 -42.50 -39.38
C ASP A 96 -12.21 -43.07 -40.24
N SER A 97 -13.11 -42.21 -40.73
CA SER A 97 -14.20 -42.63 -41.62
C SER A 97 -13.68 -43.15 -42.96
N LEU A 98 -12.71 -42.47 -43.57
CA LEU A 98 -12.10 -42.90 -44.84
C LEU A 98 -11.33 -44.21 -44.69
N ALA A 99 -10.65 -44.42 -43.56
CA ALA A 99 -9.97 -45.67 -43.25
C ALA A 99 -10.95 -46.85 -43.11
N GLN A 100 -12.10 -46.63 -42.45
CA GLN A 100 -13.14 -47.67 -42.37
C GLN A 100 -13.75 -47.97 -43.74
N GLU A 101 -13.98 -46.95 -44.57
CA GLU A 101 -14.45 -47.14 -45.94
C GLU A 101 -13.43 -47.90 -46.79
N GLN A 102 -12.14 -47.63 -46.59
CA GLN A 102 -11.05 -48.35 -47.26
C GLN A 102 -11.10 -49.85 -46.97
N ASP A 103 -11.21 -50.22 -45.69
CA ASP A 103 -11.30 -51.63 -45.28
C ASP A 103 -12.52 -52.33 -45.91
N LEU A 104 -13.66 -51.66 -46.01
CA LEU A 104 -14.87 -52.21 -46.63
C LEU A 104 -14.70 -52.41 -48.15
N LEU A 105 -14.10 -51.43 -48.84
CA LEU A 105 -13.84 -51.50 -50.27
C LEU A 105 -12.85 -52.64 -50.61
N GLU A 106 -11.79 -52.79 -49.82
CA GLU A 106 -10.82 -53.87 -49.99
C GLU A 106 -11.44 -55.25 -49.75
N ASN A 107 -12.31 -55.39 -48.74
CA ASN A 107 -13.04 -56.63 -48.50
C ASN A 107 -13.97 -56.98 -49.67
N ASN A 108 -14.71 -56.00 -50.21
CA ASN A 108 -15.57 -56.20 -51.37
C ASN A 108 -14.77 -56.61 -52.62
N TYR A 109 -13.62 -55.95 -52.87
CA TYR A 109 -12.73 -56.31 -53.96
C TYR A 109 -12.21 -57.76 -53.84
N ASN A 110 -11.82 -58.17 -52.63
CA ASN A 110 -11.37 -59.54 -52.36
C ASN A 110 -12.49 -60.57 -52.58
N GLU A 111 -13.73 -60.26 -52.18
CA GLU A 111 -14.90 -61.12 -52.42
C GLU A 111 -15.21 -61.25 -53.92
N LEU A 112 -15.20 -60.14 -54.67
CA LEU A 112 -15.36 -60.14 -56.12
C LEU A 112 -14.27 -60.97 -56.82
N THR A 113 -13.02 -60.83 -56.38
CA THR A 113 -11.89 -61.63 -56.88
C THR A 113 -12.12 -63.12 -56.65
N LEU A 114 -12.55 -63.50 -55.44
CA LEU A 114 -12.84 -64.90 -55.11
C LEU A 114 -13.98 -65.47 -55.97
N ASN A 115 -15.04 -64.69 -56.17
CA ASN A 115 -16.18 -65.07 -57.02
C ASN A 115 -15.77 -65.24 -58.48
N LEU A 116 -14.91 -64.36 -59.00
CA LEU A 116 -14.37 -64.47 -60.35
C LEU A 116 -13.57 -65.77 -60.52
N VAL A 117 -12.66 -66.08 -59.59
CA VAL A 117 -11.88 -67.34 -59.62
C VAL A 117 -12.79 -68.58 -59.54
N ALA A 118 -13.85 -68.52 -58.73
CA ALA A 118 -14.83 -69.61 -58.66
C ALA A 118 -15.56 -69.80 -60.01
N LYS A 119 -15.91 -68.71 -60.69
CA LYS A 119 -16.55 -68.75 -62.02
C LYS A 119 -15.61 -69.21 -63.12
N GLU A 120 -14.33 -68.81 -63.09
CA GLU A 120 -13.29 -69.33 -63.99
C GLU A 120 -13.17 -70.86 -63.84
N THR A 121 -13.17 -71.35 -62.60
CA THR A 121 -13.12 -72.79 -62.30
C THR A 121 -14.37 -73.52 -62.80
N GLU A 122 -15.56 -72.92 -62.64
CA GLU A 122 -16.83 -73.45 -63.15
C GLU A 122 -16.81 -73.58 -64.69
N LEU A 123 -16.37 -72.51 -65.37
CA LEU A 123 -16.25 -72.50 -66.84
C LEU A 123 -15.26 -73.55 -67.33
N GLU A 124 -14.09 -73.68 -66.68
CA GLU A 124 -13.11 -74.69 -67.06
C GLU A 124 -13.69 -76.11 -66.96
N GLY A 125 -14.49 -76.38 -65.93
CA GLY A 125 -15.24 -77.63 -65.78
C GLY A 125 -16.24 -77.87 -66.92
N TYR A 126 -17.01 -76.84 -67.32
CA TYR A 126 -17.93 -76.94 -68.46
C TYR A 126 -17.21 -77.18 -69.78
N LEU A 127 -16.09 -76.49 -70.03
CA LEU A 127 -15.29 -76.65 -71.24
C LEU A 127 -14.69 -78.06 -71.37
N GLN A 128 -14.24 -78.65 -70.25
CA GLN A 128 -13.73 -80.03 -70.24
C GLN A 128 -14.81 -81.04 -70.67
N ILE A 129 -16.04 -80.92 -70.15
CA ILE A 129 -17.16 -81.79 -70.53
C ILE A 129 -17.59 -81.51 -71.97
N PHE A 130 -17.70 -80.24 -72.36
CA PHE A 130 -18.11 -79.85 -73.70
C PHE A 130 -17.15 -80.37 -74.78
N SER A 131 -15.84 -80.44 -74.49
CA SER A 131 -14.82 -80.93 -75.44
C SER A 131 -14.97 -82.39 -75.87
N ILE A 132 -15.71 -83.20 -75.10
CA ILE A 132 -15.95 -84.62 -75.39
C ILE A 132 -17.36 -84.90 -75.93
N LEU A 133 -18.26 -83.91 -75.94
CA LEU A 133 -19.62 -84.03 -76.48
C LEU A 133 -19.64 -83.89 -78.00
N ASN A 134 -20.50 -84.68 -78.65
CA ASN A 134 -20.77 -84.57 -80.07
C ASN A 134 -21.89 -83.55 -80.31
N PRO A 135 -21.91 -82.77 -81.40
CA PRO A 135 -22.96 -81.79 -81.65
C PRO A 135 -24.38 -82.37 -81.77
N ASP A 136 -24.49 -83.68 -82.02
CA ASP A 136 -25.76 -84.40 -82.09
C ASP A 136 -26.24 -84.87 -80.69
N ASP A 137 -25.43 -84.73 -79.64
CA ASP A 137 -25.79 -85.12 -78.28
C ASP A 137 -26.83 -84.15 -77.71
N PRO A 138 -27.88 -84.64 -77.02
CA PRO A 138 -28.94 -83.79 -76.49
C PRO A 138 -28.43 -82.81 -75.42
N GLU A 139 -27.34 -83.14 -74.71
CA GLU A 139 -26.71 -82.25 -73.72
C GLU A 139 -25.83 -81.15 -74.34
N TYR A 140 -25.47 -81.22 -75.63
CA TYR A 140 -24.53 -80.27 -76.26
C TYR A 140 -25.02 -78.82 -76.15
N THR A 141 -26.28 -78.56 -76.52
CA THR A 141 -26.87 -77.21 -76.44
C THR A 141 -26.98 -76.71 -75.00
N GLU A 142 -27.20 -77.61 -74.03
CA GLU A 142 -27.28 -77.22 -72.63
C GLU A 142 -25.92 -76.73 -72.11
N PHE A 143 -24.84 -77.47 -72.39
CA PHE A 143 -23.49 -77.06 -71.98
C PHE A 143 -23.02 -75.80 -72.70
N GLN A 144 -23.35 -75.62 -73.99
CA GLN A 144 -23.07 -74.35 -74.68
C GLN A 144 -23.73 -73.17 -73.97
N ASN A 145 -25.02 -73.28 -73.62
CA ASN A 145 -25.71 -72.20 -72.90
C ASN A 145 -25.10 -71.91 -71.52
N ARG A 146 -24.62 -72.95 -70.81
CA ARG A 146 -23.94 -72.78 -69.51
C ARG A 146 -22.57 -72.10 -69.66
N ILE A 147 -21.83 -72.42 -70.71
CA ILE A 147 -20.57 -71.74 -71.07
C ILE A 147 -20.86 -70.26 -71.35
N ASP A 148 -21.79 -69.96 -72.26
CA ASP A 148 -22.13 -68.58 -72.62
C ASP A 148 -22.58 -67.76 -71.40
N LEU A 149 -23.37 -68.37 -70.49
CA LEU A 149 -23.79 -67.72 -69.25
C LEU A 149 -22.62 -67.48 -68.30
N ALA A 150 -21.74 -68.47 -68.10
CA ALA A 150 -20.57 -68.32 -67.23
C ALA A 150 -19.59 -67.25 -67.76
N GLU A 151 -19.38 -67.21 -69.09
CA GLU A 151 -18.61 -66.14 -69.73
C GLU A 151 -19.23 -64.76 -69.50
N SER A 152 -20.56 -64.65 -69.64
CA SER A 152 -21.28 -63.39 -69.34
C SER A 152 -21.13 -62.98 -67.86
N ASP A 153 -21.35 -63.89 -66.92
CA ASP A 153 -21.20 -63.63 -65.48
C ASP A 153 -19.79 -63.14 -65.13
N MET A 154 -18.75 -63.73 -65.75
CA MET A 154 -17.36 -63.31 -65.55
C MET A 154 -17.09 -61.91 -66.09
N VAL A 155 -17.67 -61.55 -67.24
CA VAL A 155 -17.55 -60.18 -67.78
C VAL A 155 -18.15 -59.18 -66.80
N ASP A 156 -19.34 -59.46 -66.25
CA ASP A 156 -20.00 -58.59 -65.26
C ASP A 156 -19.19 -58.47 -63.95
N LEU A 157 -18.60 -59.59 -63.48
CA LEU A 157 -17.69 -59.59 -62.33
C LEU A 157 -16.42 -58.77 -62.61
N PHE A 158 -15.85 -58.89 -63.81
CA PHE A 158 -14.66 -58.13 -64.20
C PHE A 158 -14.94 -56.62 -64.26
N ILE A 159 -16.13 -56.22 -64.74
CA ILE A 159 -16.58 -54.82 -64.68
C ILE A 159 -16.68 -54.36 -63.23
N SER A 160 -17.35 -55.12 -62.38
CA SER A 160 -17.52 -54.81 -60.95
C SER A 160 -16.17 -54.71 -60.21
N LEU A 161 -15.20 -55.56 -60.57
CA LEU A 161 -13.85 -55.54 -60.01
C LEU A 161 -13.10 -54.24 -60.38
N ASN A 162 -13.19 -53.80 -61.63
CA ASN A 162 -12.59 -52.55 -62.07
C ASN A 162 -13.24 -51.33 -61.39
N GLU A 163 -14.56 -51.35 -61.20
CA GLU A 163 -15.28 -50.30 -60.46
C GLU A 163 -14.84 -50.26 -58.98
N ALA A 164 -14.72 -51.43 -58.32
CA ALA A 164 -14.23 -51.52 -56.95
C ALA A 164 -12.78 -51.00 -56.83
N GLN A 165 -11.89 -51.34 -57.77
CA GLN A 165 -10.52 -50.82 -57.79
C GLN A 165 -10.50 -49.29 -57.92
N LEU A 166 -11.33 -48.72 -58.78
CA LEU A 166 -11.42 -47.28 -58.94
C LEU A 166 -11.90 -46.58 -57.66
N LEU A 167 -12.83 -47.17 -56.93
CA LEU A 167 -13.30 -46.65 -55.64
C LEU A 167 -12.18 -46.72 -54.58
N ILE A 168 -11.44 -47.82 -54.52
CA ILE A 168 -10.25 -47.98 -53.67
C ILE A 168 -9.24 -46.87 -53.94
N ASP A 169 -8.86 -46.67 -55.21
CA ASP A 169 -7.86 -45.67 -55.59
C ASP A 169 -8.32 -44.24 -55.24
N ASN A 170 -9.60 -43.92 -55.47
CA ASN A 170 -10.18 -42.63 -55.09
C ASN A 170 -10.19 -42.41 -53.58
N ASN A 171 -10.52 -43.44 -52.80
CA ASN A 171 -10.57 -43.34 -51.34
C ASN A 171 -9.16 -43.17 -50.74
N LEU A 172 -8.17 -43.89 -51.27
CA LEU A 172 -6.74 -43.70 -50.95
C LEU A 172 -6.28 -42.26 -51.24
N GLN A 173 -6.65 -41.70 -52.39
CA GLN A 173 -6.33 -40.31 -52.71
C GLN A 173 -6.99 -39.31 -51.74
N ASN A 174 -8.24 -39.56 -51.33
CA ASN A 174 -8.92 -38.74 -50.33
C ASN A 174 -8.26 -38.85 -48.95
N LEU A 175 -7.76 -40.03 -48.58
CA LEU A 175 -7.04 -40.25 -47.33
C LEU A 175 -5.70 -39.50 -47.32
N GLU A 176 -4.93 -39.58 -48.41
CA GLU A 176 -3.65 -38.87 -48.56
C GLU A 176 -3.86 -37.35 -48.48
N THR A 177 -4.82 -36.81 -49.23
CA THR A 177 -5.11 -35.37 -49.23
C THR A 177 -5.61 -34.88 -47.87
N THR A 178 -6.48 -35.63 -47.19
CA THR A 178 -6.97 -35.25 -45.85
C THR A 178 -5.86 -35.33 -44.80
N SER A 179 -4.98 -36.34 -44.87
CA SER A 179 -3.82 -36.48 -43.97
C SER A 179 -2.80 -35.36 -44.18
N LEU A 180 -2.58 -34.91 -45.41
CA LEU A 180 -1.72 -33.75 -45.69
C LEU A 180 -2.29 -32.46 -45.07
N SER A 181 -3.60 -32.23 -45.19
CA SER A 181 -4.25 -31.09 -44.51
C SER A 181 -4.11 -31.17 -42.99
N GLN A 182 -4.20 -32.36 -42.41
CA GLN A 182 -4.00 -32.56 -40.97
C GLN A 182 -2.59 -32.08 -40.54
N ILE A 183 -1.56 -32.53 -41.26
CA ILE A 183 -0.16 -32.14 -41.00
C ILE A 183 0.04 -30.62 -41.14
N GLU A 184 -0.60 -29.98 -42.12
CA GLU A 184 -0.52 -28.53 -42.31
C GLU A 184 -1.11 -27.75 -41.12
N ILE A 185 -2.25 -28.21 -40.59
CA ILE A 185 -2.88 -27.64 -39.40
C ILE A 185 -2.04 -27.89 -38.15
N GLU A 186 -1.52 -29.10 -37.95
CA GLU A 186 -0.64 -29.42 -36.81
C GLU A 186 0.62 -28.52 -36.79
N ASN A 187 1.21 -28.27 -37.95
CA ASN A 187 2.35 -27.35 -38.05
C ASN A 187 1.95 -25.91 -37.73
N SER A 188 0.79 -25.46 -38.20
CA SER A 188 0.25 -24.13 -37.90
C SER A 188 -0.05 -23.96 -36.41
N LEU A 189 -0.62 -24.99 -35.77
CA LEU A 189 -0.90 -25.04 -34.34
C LEU A 189 0.38 -24.99 -33.51
N ASN A 190 1.45 -25.70 -33.93
CA ASN A 190 2.74 -25.63 -33.25
C ASN A 190 3.34 -24.21 -33.29
N ILE A 191 3.29 -23.53 -34.44
CA ILE A 191 3.74 -22.14 -34.55
C ILE A 191 2.88 -21.21 -33.69
N LEU A 192 1.57 -21.42 -33.68
CA LEU A 192 0.66 -20.64 -32.86
C LEU A 192 0.93 -20.82 -31.36
N ASN A 193 1.22 -22.03 -30.91
CA ASN A 193 1.57 -22.31 -29.52
C ASN A 193 2.84 -21.55 -29.09
N GLU A 194 3.86 -21.46 -29.95
CA GLU A 194 5.05 -20.63 -29.67
C GLU A 194 4.69 -19.15 -29.53
N ASN A 195 3.79 -18.63 -30.38
CA ASN A 195 3.31 -17.26 -30.29
C ASN A 195 2.49 -17.01 -29.01
N ILE A 196 1.68 -17.98 -28.59
CA ILE A 196 0.91 -17.94 -27.33
C ILE A 196 1.87 -17.87 -26.14
N ASP A 197 2.92 -18.69 -26.11
CA ASP A 197 3.91 -18.68 -25.04
C ASP A 197 4.62 -17.32 -24.93
N ILE A 198 5.02 -16.75 -26.07
CA ILE A 198 5.63 -15.41 -26.13
C ILE A 198 4.63 -14.34 -25.63
N SER A 199 3.38 -14.40 -26.09
CA SER A 199 2.34 -13.46 -25.71
C SER A 199 1.99 -13.56 -24.21
N ALA A 200 1.95 -14.77 -23.65
CA ALA A 200 1.74 -15.01 -22.22
C ALA A 200 2.88 -14.40 -21.37
N ALA A 201 4.13 -14.55 -21.80
CA ALA A 201 5.27 -13.94 -21.12
C ALA A 201 5.22 -12.40 -21.17
N ASN A 202 4.83 -11.83 -22.32
CA ASN A 202 4.63 -10.39 -22.47
C ASN A 202 3.47 -9.89 -21.59
N LEU A 203 2.36 -10.64 -21.51
CA LEU A 203 1.22 -10.33 -20.67
C LEU A 203 1.59 -10.31 -19.20
N SER A 204 2.35 -11.32 -18.73
CA SER A 204 2.86 -11.37 -17.36
C SER A 204 3.74 -10.16 -17.05
N SER A 205 4.65 -9.81 -17.97
CA SER A 205 5.53 -8.65 -17.80
C SER A 205 4.75 -7.32 -17.77
N ALA A 206 3.73 -7.19 -18.62
CA ALA A 206 2.87 -6.01 -18.66
C ALA A 206 2.03 -5.87 -17.38
N LEU A 207 1.53 -6.98 -16.82
CA LEU A 207 0.82 -6.98 -15.54
C LEU A 207 1.72 -6.51 -14.40
N GLU A 208 2.95 -7.01 -14.31
CA GLU A 208 3.91 -6.58 -13.28
C GLU A 208 4.18 -5.07 -13.34
N LEU A 209 4.37 -4.51 -14.54
CA LEU A 209 4.58 -3.07 -14.72
C LEU A 209 3.34 -2.24 -14.34
N PHE A 210 2.15 -2.73 -14.71
CA PHE A 210 0.88 -2.09 -14.35
C PHE A 210 0.65 -2.07 -12.84
N GLU A 211 0.87 -3.21 -12.16
CA GLU A 211 0.75 -3.31 -10.71
C GLU A 211 1.78 -2.44 -9.98
N LEU A 212 3.03 -2.41 -10.47
CA LEU A 212 4.08 -1.55 -9.92
C LEU A 212 3.71 -0.07 -10.02
N ALA A 213 3.30 0.40 -11.21
CA ALA A 213 2.89 1.78 -11.41
C ALA A 213 1.68 2.15 -10.52
N GLY A 214 0.73 1.23 -10.34
CA GLY A 214 -0.40 1.40 -9.43
C GLY A 214 0.03 1.53 -7.97
N SER A 215 0.97 0.68 -7.52
CA SER A 215 1.50 0.72 -6.15
C SER A 215 2.28 2.01 -5.86
N GLU A 216 3.10 2.47 -6.80
CA GLU A 216 3.85 3.72 -6.66
C GLU A 216 2.92 4.94 -6.58
N LEU A 217 1.90 4.99 -7.45
CA LEU A 217 0.90 6.05 -7.44
C LEU A 217 0.10 6.07 -6.13
N ALA A 218 -0.35 4.91 -5.66
CA ALA A 218 -1.09 4.80 -4.39
C ALA A 218 -0.23 5.24 -3.20
N THR A 219 1.05 4.85 -3.19
CA THR A 219 1.99 5.26 -2.12
C THR A 219 2.18 6.77 -2.08
N LEU A 220 2.34 7.42 -3.24
CA LEU A 220 2.48 8.87 -3.31
C LEU A 220 1.19 9.59 -2.83
N GLN A 221 0.02 9.10 -3.23
CA GLN A 221 -1.26 9.65 -2.78
C GLN A 221 -1.41 9.52 -1.26
N ASP A 222 -1.03 8.38 -0.69
CA ASP A 222 -1.04 8.18 0.77
C ASP A 222 -0.08 9.15 1.48
N GLN A 223 1.12 9.38 0.94
CA GLN A 223 2.06 10.35 1.50
C GLN A 223 1.52 11.78 1.48
N ILE A 224 0.86 12.19 0.39
CA ILE A 224 0.20 13.50 0.28
C ILE A 224 -0.92 13.59 1.32
N ASN A 225 -1.80 12.59 1.41
CA ASN A 225 -2.92 12.57 2.34
C ASN A 225 -2.46 12.58 3.81
N GLN A 226 -1.41 11.83 4.14
CA GLN A 226 -0.80 11.81 5.47
C GLN A 226 -0.23 13.18 5.83
N THR A 227 0.49 13.81 4.90
CA THR A 227 1.04 15.17 5.08
C THR A 227 -0.08 16.19 5.37
N SER A 228 -1.17 16.18 4.58
CA SER A 228 -2.33 17.06 4.82
C SER A 228 -3.00 16.77 6.16
N THR A 229 -3.17 15.50 6.51
CA THR A 229 -3.81 15.10 7.79
C THR A 229 -2.98 15.55 9.00
N LEU A 230 -1.65 15.39 8.94
CA LEU A 230 -0.75 15.84 9.99
C LEU A 230 -0.77 17.36 10.14
N TYR A 231 -0.76 18.09 9.03
CA TYR A 231 -0.89 19.55 9.02
C TYR A 231 -2.20 20.02 9.67
N ASP A 232 -3.35 19.47 9.23
CA ASP A 232 -4.66 19.85 9.77
C ASP A 232 -4.79 19.52 11.27
N SER A 233 -4.22 18.39 11.69
CA SER A 233 -4.18 17.98 13.09
C SER A 233 -3.34 18.94 13.94
N GLU A 234 -2.14 19.29 13.48
CA GLU A 234 -1.25 20.20 14.21
C GLU A 234 -1.85 21.60 14.27
N LEU A 235 -2.41 22.11 13.17
CA LEU A 235 -3.10 23.39 13.13
C LEU A 235 -4.26 23.45 14.13
N THR A 236 -5.05 22.38 14.20
CA THR A 236 -6.15 22.27 15.19
C THR A 236 -5.61 22.25 16.61
N ALA A 237 -4.51 21.52 16.87
CA ALA A 237 -3.89 21.42 18.19
C ALA A 237 -3.31 22.78 18.64
N VAL A 238 -2.58 23.48 17.77
CA VAL A 238 -2.06 24.83 18.00
C VAL A 238 -3.20 25.80 18.31
N THR A 239 -4.26 25.79 17.49
CA THR A 239 -5.43 26.65 17.67
C THR A 239 -6.08 26.47 19.04
N ASN A 240 -6.28 25.22 19.47
CA ASN A 240 -6.85 24.90 20.77
C ASN A 240 -5.92 25.34 21.92
N LYS A 241 -4.61 25.11 21.79
CA LYS A 241 -3.63 25.50 22.81
C LYS A 241 -3.51 27.02 22.96
N LEU A 242 -3.64 27.78 21.88
CA LEU A 242 -3.68 29.25 21.96
C LEU A 242 -4.88 29.75 22.79
N LEU A 243 -6.01 29.04 22.78
CA LEU A 243 -7.19 29.39 23.61
C LEU A 243 -7.00 29.05 25.10
N GLU A 244 -6.08 28.14 25.43
CA GLU A 244 -5.77 27.74 26.81
C GLU A 244 -4.80 28.72 27.51
N LEU A 245 -4.07 29.55 26.75
CA LEU A 245 -3.15 30.54 27.31
C LEU A 245 -3.91 31.64 28.08
N ASN A 246 -3.37 32.05 29.24
CA ASN A 246 -3.92 33.19 29.96
C ASN A 246 -3.55 34.53 29.27
N GLU A 247 -4.23 35.63 29.63
CA GLU A 247 -4.03 36.94 28.98
C GLU A 247 -2.59 37.45 29.03
N GLU A 248 -1.86 37.20 30.12
CA GLU A 248 -0.46 37.64 30.26
C GLU A 248 0.48 36.80 29.38
N GLN A 249 0.24 35.49 29.29
CA GLN A 249 0.98 34.58 28.43
C GLN A 249 0.72 34.88 26.96
N LEU A 250 -0.54 35.13 26.59
CA LEU A 250 -0.96 35.46 25.23
C LEU A 250 -0.36 36.81 24.78
N ASP A 251 -0.44 37.87 25.59
CA ASP A 251 0.19 39.17 25.28
C ASP A 251 1.72 39.06 25.21
N ALA A 252 2.33 38.27 26.09
CA ALA A 252 3.78 38.03 26.05
C ALA A 252 4.20 37.32 24.77
N LEU A 253 3.53 36.21 24.42
CA LEU A 253 3.81 35.41 23.23
C LEU A 253 3.59 36.23 21.96
N TYR A 254 2.46 36.95 21.87
CA TYR A 254 2.17 37.85 20.76
C TYR A 254 3.25 38.89 20.55
N ARG A 255 3.63 39.62 21.60
CA ARG A 255 4.68 40.64 21.49
C ARG A 255 6.01 40.03 21.10
N SER A 256 6.35 38.86 21.64
CA SER A 256 7.62 38.19 21.32
C SER A 256 7.65 37.77 19.85
N LEU A 257 6.60 37.13 19.34
CA LEU A 257 6.51 36.67 17.96
C LEU A 257 6.40 37.81 16.96
N LYS A 258 5.55 38.80 17.24
CA LYS A 258 5.42 40.00 16.40
C LYS A 258 6.74 40.75 16.25
N ASN A 259 7.53 40.83 17.33
CA ASN A 259 8.86 41.44 17.25
C ASN A 259 9.82 40.69 16.34
N VAL A 260 9.69 39.37 16.23
CA VAL A 260 10.52 38.55 15.33
C VAL A 260 10.05 38.72 13.89
N TYR A 261 8.74 38.63 13.67
CA TYR A 261 8.10 38.85 12.37
C TYR A 261 8.40 40.24 11.80
N ASP A 262 8.11 41.32 12.55
CA ASP A 262 8.26 42.70 12.08
C ASP A 262 9.72 43.12 11.83
N LYS A 263 10.70 42.53 12.55
CA LYS A 263 12.11 42.96 12.47
C LYS A 263 12.94 42.12 11.51
N GLU A 264 12.62 40.85 11.40
CA GLU A 264 13.47 39.90 10.71
C GLU A 264 12.77 39.22 9.52
N ASP A 265 11.49 39.52 9.26
CA ASP A 265 10.65 38.89 8.22
C ASP A 265 10.66 37.36 8.35
N ARG A 266 10.59 36.90 9.61
CA ARG A 266 10.76 35.50 10.00
C ARG A 266 9.55 34.97 10.74
N VAL A 267 9.27 33.70 10.50
CA VAL A 267 8.26 32.92 11.21
C VAL A 267 8.99 31.88 12.08
N LEU A 268 8.51 31.69 13.31
CA LEU A 268 9.14 30.78 14.28
C LEU A 268 8.26 29.56 14.50
N LEU A 269 8.88 28.38 14.37
CA LEU A 269 8.23 27.07 14.50
C LEU A 269 7.88 26.81 15.95
N ILE A 270 6.65 27.14 16.33
CA ILE A 270 6.11 26.84 17.65
C ILE A 270 4.98 25.82 17.46
N SER A 271 5.26 24.58 17.85
CA SER A 271 4.29 23.49 17.81
C SER A 271 3.28 23.56 18.96
N SER A 272 2.22 22.77 18.85
CA SER A 272 1.24 22.52 19.91
C SER A 272 1.88 22.01 21.21
N ASN A 273 2.96 21.23 21.10
CA ASN A 273 3.76 20.78 22.24
C ASN A 273 4.50 21.94 22.91
N ASP A 274 5.02 22.88 22.13
CA ASP A 274 5.74 24.04 22.65
C ASP A 274 4.79 24.99 23.39
N LEU A 275 3.56 25.15 22.88
CA LEU A 275 2.49 25.87 23.59
C LEU A 275 2.07 25.15 24.87
N SER A 276 2.01 23.82 24.86
CA SER A 276 1.71 23.02 26.05
C SER A 276 2.73 23.27 27.17
N LEU A 277 4.02 23.42 26.83
CA LEU A 277 5.05 23.77 27.82
C LEU A 277 4.82 25.14 28.48
N ILE A 278 4.32 26.13 27.74
CA ILE A 278 3.99 27.46 28.29
C ILE A 278 2.85 27.34 29.28
N ILE A 279 1.82 26.55 28.93
CA ILE A 279 0.60 26.34 29.72
C ILE A 279 0.91 25.54 31.00
N GLU A 280 1.53 24.37 30.86
CA GLU A 280 1.75 23.41 31.95
C GLU A 280 2.67 23.96 33.05
N ASN A 281 3.65 24.76 32.65
CA ASN A 281 4.66 25.31 33.56
C ASN A 281 4.39 26.77 33.99
N ASP A 282 3.23 27.31 33.64
CA ASP A 282 2.81 28.68 33.96
C ASP A 282 3.91 29.71 33.66
N TYR A 283 4.44 29.69 32.43
CA TYR A 283 5.56 30.55 32.07
C TYR A 283 5.19 32.03 32.18
N ASN A 284 6.02 32.81 32.88
CA ASN A 284 5.87 34.25 32.89
C ASN A 284 6.44 34.90 31.62
N LYS A 285 6.15 36.20 31.44
CA LYS A 285 6.63 37.01 30.32
C LYS A 285 8.14 36.87 30.02
N LYS A 286 9.00 36.77 31.04
CA LYS A 286 10.45 36.62 30.83
C LYS A 286 10.76 35.24 30.24
N GLN A 287 10.14 34.18 30.76
CA GLN A 287 10.32 32.81 30.27
C GLN A 287 9.83 32.67 28.82
N ILE A 288 8.68 33.26 28.47
CA ILE A 288 8.14 33.25 27.09
C ILE A 288 9.07 34.01 26.13
N ASN A 289 9.60 35.17 26.55
CA ASN A 289 10.57 35.91 25.74
C ASN A 289 11.88 35.14 25.56
N ASP A 290 12.38 34.49 26.62
CA ASP A 290 13.60 33.69 26.53
C ASP A 290 13.37 32.44 25.64
N LEU A 291 12.17 31.85 25.66
CA LEU A 291 11.76 30.73 24.78
C LEU A 291 11.71 31.17 23.32
N THR A 292 11.06 32.31 23.04
CA THR A 292 10.96 32.84 21.67
C THR A 292 12.34 33.14 21.08
N LYS A 293 13.27 33.67 21.90
CA LYS A 293 14.67 33.88 21.48
C LYS A 293 15.41 32.57 21.21
N ALA A 294 15.10 31.50 21.94
CA ALA A 294 15.69 30.20 21.67
C ALA A 294 15.25 29.70 20.27
N TYR A 295 13.96 29.83 19.95
CA TYR A 295 13.43 29.54 18.62
C TYR A 295 14.01 30.43 17.52
N GLU A 296 14.20 31.72 17.78
CA GLU A 296 14.87 32.63 16.83
C GLU A 296 16.32 32.21 16.52
N ILE A 297 17.04 31.71 17.52
CA ILE A 297 18.39 31.19 17.33
C ILE A 297 18.36 29.85 16.57
N GLU A 298 17.40 28.98 16.90
CA GLU A 298 17.18 27.70 16.24
C GLU A 298 16.90 27.89 14.75
N GLU A 299 15.94 28.76 14.40
CA GLU A 299 15.61 29.14 13.02
C GLU A 299 16.83 29.66 12.26
N LYS A 300 17.66 30.50 12.90
CA LYS A 300 18.92 30.99 12.29
C LYS A 300 19.87 29.87 11.90
N PHE A 301 19.92 28.80 12.69
CA PHE A 301 20.72 27.63 12.37
C PHE A 301 20.07 26.75 11.30
N ILE A 302 18.75 26.59 11.33
CA ILE A 302 17.98 25.84 10.33
C ILE A 302 18.09 26.50 8.95
N SER A 303 17.79 27.80 8.85
CA SER A 303 17.91 28.61 7.63
C SER A 303 19.33 28.53 7.04
N LYS A 304 20.35 28.64 7.90
CA LYS A 304 21.74 28.46 7.49
C LYS A 304 22.04 27.04 6.99
N GLY A 305 21.41 26.01 7.57
CA GLY A 305 21.51 24.63 7.13
C GLY A 305 20.99 24.45 5.70
N TYR A 306 19.79 24.96 5.41
CA TYR A 306 19.21 24.92 4.06
C TYR A 306 20.04 25.69 3.03
N ASP A 307 20.52 26.89 3.38
CA ASP A 307 21.47 27.67 2.55
C ASP A 307 22.74 26.87 2.18
N LEU A 308 23.18 25.99 3.07
CA LEU A 308 24.34 25.12 2.84
C LEU A 308 23.96 23.90 1.99
N LEU A 309 22.77 23.33 2.15
CA LEU A 309 22.26 22.25 1.29
C LEU A 309 22.12 22.72 -0.17
N LEU A 310 21.50 23.88 -0.40
CA LEU A 310 21.42 24.50 -1.74
C LEU A 310 22.80 24.69 -2.35
N LYS A 311 23.77 25.21 -1.57
CA LYS A 311 25.17 25.34 -2.03
C LYS A 311 25.84 23.99 -2.28
N ALA A 312 25.45 22.93 -1.58
CA ALA A 312 25.97 21.59 -1.79
C ALA A 312 25.51 21.03 -3.14
N GLU A 313 24.23 21.22 -3.47
CA GLU A 313 23.64 20.82 -4.75
C GLU A 313 24.20 21.64 -5.92
N GLU A 314 24.22 22.97 -5.81
CA GLU A 314 24.77 23.87 -6.83
C GLU A 314 26.26 23.60 -7.15
N LYS A 315 27.04 23.25 -6.12
CA LYS A 315 28.50 23.09 -6.23
C LYS A 315 28.97 21.64 -6.23
N ASN A 316 28.04 20.69 -6.13
CA ASN A 316 28.29 19.26 -5.99
C ASN A 316 29.44 18.95 -5.01
N ASN A 317 29.33 19.43 -3.77
CA ASN A 317 30.42 19.36 -2.78
C ASN A 317 29.93 18.96 -1.39
N ASP A 318 30.26 17.72 -1.01
CA ASP A 318 29.85 17.05 0.22
C ASP A 318 30.26 17.78 1.51
N LYS A 319 31.27 18.66 1.48
CA LYS A 319 31.65 19.47 2.66
C LYS A 319 30.52 20.40 3.10
N PHE A 320 29.67 20.84 2.16
CA PHE A 320 28.50 21.65 2.50
C PHE A 320 27.39 20.82 3.14
N LEU A 321 27.24 19.54 2.78
CA LEU A 321 26.33 18.62 3.48
C LEU A 321 26.76 18.42 4.94
N GLU A 322 28.06 18.22 5.20
CA GLU A 322 28.57 18.09 6.58
C GLU A 322 28.38 19.37 7.40
N LEU A 323 28.55 20.55 6.78
CA LEU A 323 28.30 21.83 7.44
C LEU A 323 26.81 22.09 7.67
N ALA A 324 25.95 21.67 6.74
CA ALA A 324 24.50 21.74 6.90
C ALA A 324 24.05 20.87 8.07
N GLN A 325 24.53 19.61 8.14
CA GLN A 325 24.26 18.73 9.27
C GLN A 325 24.71 19.35 10.61
N LYS A 326 25.91 19.92 10.66
CA LYS A 326 26.37 20.64 11.86
C LYS A 326 25.52 21.86 12.21
N ALA A 327 24.89 22.51 11.23
CA ALA A 327 23.97 23.62 11.48
C ALA A 327 22.68 23.09 12.13
N PHE A 328 22.08 22.03 11.58
CA PHE A 328 20.90 21.36 12.16
C PHE A 328 21.18 20.83 13.58
N ASP A 329 22.30 20.13 13.79
CA ASP A 329 22.71 19.65 15.13
C ASP A 329 22.88 20.80 16.14
N ASN A 330 23.26 21.99 15.68
CA ASN A 330 23.39 23.16 16.53
C ASN A 330 22.03 23.80 16.82
N ALA A 331 21.08 23.73 15.90
CA ALA A 331 19.69 24.15 16.11
C ALA A 331 19.07 23.34 17.27
N ASP A 332 19.11 22.00 17.19
CA ASP A 332 18.58 21.09 18.22
C ASP A 332 19.19 21.33 19.61
N LYS A 333 20.49 21.62 19.65
CA LYS A 333 21.23 21.91 20.89
C LYS A 333 20.76 23.20 21.56
N GLN A 334 20.29 24.19 20.82
CA GLN A 334 19.83 25.46 21.41
C GLN A 334 18.47 25.30 22.07
N LYS A 335 17.52 24.63 21.41
CA LYS A 335 16.23 24.24 21.99
C LYS A 335 16.42 23.41 23.26
N SER A 336 17.26 22.38 23.19
CA SER A 336 17.55 21.52 24.35
C SER A 336 18.17 22.26 25.53
N LYS A 337 19.14 23.16 25.30
CA LYS A 337 19.77 23.96 26.36
C LYS A 337 18.80 24.91 27.04
N PHE A 338 17.82 25.42 26.30
CA PHE A 338 16.81 26.30 26.84
C PHE A 338 15.86 25.53 27.77
N LEU A 339 15.33 24.41 27.29
CA LEU A 339 14.44 23.54 28.08
C LEU A 339 15.13 23.05 29.37
N GLU A 340 16.38 22.59 29.29
CA GLU A 340 17.17 22.15 30.44
C GLU A 340 17.41 23.30 31.46
N LYS A 341 17.53 24.55 30.99
CA LYS A 341 17.72 25.72 31.85
C LYS A 341 16.43 26.07 32.61
N ILE A 342 15.27 25.92 31.98
CA ILE A 342 13.97 26.11 32.63
C ILE A 342 13.75 25.04 33.69
N GLU A 343 13.97 23.77 33.35
CA GLU A 343 13.82 22.65 34.30
C GLU A 343 14.71 22.86 35.54
N LYS A 344 15.96 23.32 35.35
CA LYS A 344 16.88 23.67 36.45
C LYS A 344 16.43 24.90 37.26
N GLU A 345 15.71 25.85 36.66
CA GLU A 345 15.16 27.01 37.37
C GLU A 345 13.91 26.65 38.19
N GLU A 346 13.09 25.71 37.72
CA GLU A 346 11.95 25.17 38.46
C GLU A 346 12.38 24.34 39.66
N VAL A 347 13.34 23.42 39.48
CA VAL A 347 13.95 22.67 40.60
C VAL A 347 14.55 23.61 41.65
N LYS A 348 15.09 24.76 41.22
CA LYS A 348 15.58 25.82 42.14
C LYS A 348 14.46 26.61 42.82
N LYS A 349 13.32 26.82 42.17
CA LYS A 349 12.14 27.46 42.78
C LYS A 349 11.51 26.53 43.82
N GLU A 350 11.37 25.23 43.53
CA GLU A 350 10.90 24.22 44.50
C GLU A 350 11.81 24.17 45.72
N LYS A 351 13.14 24.13 45.53
CA LYS A 351 14.10 24.17 46.64
C LYS A 351 13.97 25.45 47.48
N LYS A 352 13.82 26.61 46.83
CA LYS A 352 13.63 27.89 47.55
C LYS A 352 12.27 28.02 48.23
N ALA A 353 11.21 27.40 47.69
CA ALA A 353 9.90 27.35 48.31
C ALA A 353 9.92 26.44 49.54
N SER A 354 10.58 25.28 49.45
CA SER A 354 10.87 24.38 50.57
C SER A 354 11.66 25.10 51.68
N ASP A 355 12.76 25.78 51.35
CA ASP A 355 13.58 26.52 52.32
C ASP A 355 12.83 27.68 53.00
N LYS A 356 11.84 28.27 52.31
CA LYS A 356 11.03 29.39 52.83
C LYS A 356 9.88 28.87 53.70
N ALA A 357 9.28 27.74 53.36
CA ALA A 357 8.31 27.02 54.18
C ALA A 357 8.94 26.55 55.50
N GLU A 358 10.14 25.98 55.43
CA GLU A 358 10.91 25.52 56.60
C GLU A 358 11.30 26.68 57.53
N LYS A 359 11.66 27.86 56.97
CA LYS A 359 11.89 29.08 57.76
C LYS A 359 10.63 29.66 58.41
N SER A 360 9.46 29.51 57.80
CA SER A 360 8.19 29.94 58.42
C SER A 360 7.74 29.01 59.54
N GLU A 361 7.94 27.68 59.39
CA GLU A 361 7.70 26.71 60.47
C GLU A 361 8.63 26.96 61.66
N LYS A 362 9.91 27.23 61.42
CA LYS A 362 10.88 27.51 62.49
C LYS A 362 10.52 28.76 63.29
N LYS A 363 10.01 29.82 62.62
CA LYS A 363 9.53 31.03 63.30
C LYS A 363 8.22 30.84 64.06
N ALA A 364 7.36 29.91 63.64
CA ALA A 364 6.15 29.54 64.37
C ALA A 364 6.49 28.71 65.61
N SER A 365 7.43 27.76 65.48
CA SER A 365 7.96 26.93 66.56
C SER A 365 8.63 27.78 67.67
N ASP A 366 9.52 28.72 67.31
CA ASP A 366 10.18 29.61 68.28
C ASP A 366 9.21 30.52 69.06
N LYS A 367 8.04 30.83 68.46
CA LYS A 367 6.97 31.60 69.13
C LYS A 367 6.15 30.74 70.08
N ALA A 368 5.92 29.48 69.74
CA ALA A 368 5.23 28.51 70.59
C ALA A 368 6.08 28.16 71.81
N GLU A 369 7.39 27.93 71.62
CA GLU A 369 8.32 27.58 72.70
C GLU A 369 8.48 28.73 73.72
N LYS A 370 8.45 29.99 73.27
CA LYS A 370 8.42 31.17 74.16
C LYS A 370 7.10 31.34 74.93
N ALA A 371 5.98 30.88 74.39
CA ALA A 371 4.70 30.89 75.09
C ALA A 371 4.64 29.77 76.15
N GLU A 372 5.19 28.60 75.82
CA GLU A 372 5.28 27.43 76.70
C GLU A 372 6.22 27.68 77.90
N LYS A 373 7.37 28.34 77.67
CA LYS A 373 8.26 28.77 78.77
C LYS A 373 7.59 29.73 79.75
N LYS A 374 6.77 30.66 79.25
CA LYS A 374 6.00 31.58 80.10
C LYS A 374 4.85 30.92 80.85
N ALA A 375 4.31 29.82 80.33
CA ALA A 375 3.31 29.01 81.02
C ALA A 375 3.96 28.15 82.11
N SER A 376 5.11 27.54 81.81
CA SER A 376 5.91 26.75 82.75
C SER A 376 6.35 27.56 83.97
N ASP A 377 6.87 28.79 83.78
CA ASP A 377 7.27 29.68 84.89
C ASP A 377 6.10 30.07 85.82
N LYS A 378 4.85 30.04 85.30
CA LYS A 378 3.64 30.30 86.09
C LYS A 378 3.17 29.07 86.87
N VAL A 379 3.36 27.87 86.31
CA VAL A 379 3.03 26.59 86.97
C VAL A 379 4.04 26.29 88.07
N GLU A 380 5.33 26.54 87.84
CA GLU A 380 6.38 26.31 88.83
C GLU A 380 6.23 27.22 90.07
N LYS A 381 5.73 28.46 89.88
CA LYS A 381 5.34 29.35 91.00
C LYS A 381 4.08 28.92 91.73
N ALA A 382 3.19 28.16 91.11
CA ALA A 382 1.99 27.60 91.74
C ALA A 382 2.30 26.32 92.53
N GLU A 383 3.15 25.44 92.00
CA GLU A 383 3.63 24.23 92.67
C GLU A 383 4.45 24.53 93.91
N LYS A 384 5.33 25.54 93.87
CA LYS A 384 6.12 25.95 95.05
C LYS A 384 5.23 26.42 96.21
N LYS A 385 4.10 27.07 95.91
CA LYS A 385 3.11 27.49 96.93
C LYS A 385 2.22 26.35 97.44
N ALA A 386 2.06 25.27 96.67
CA ALA A 386 1.34 24.07 97.10
C ALA A 386 2.21 23.15 97.97
N SER A 387 3.50 23.01 97.63
CA SER A 387 4.49 22.23 98.39
C SER A 387 4.74 22.80 99.80
N ASP A 388 4.87 24.13 99.93
CA ASP A 388 5.04 24.78 101.25
C ASP A 388 3.81 24.62 102.17
N LYS A 389 2.63 24.33 101.60
CA LYS A 389 1.39 24.10 102.34
C LYS A 389 1.22 22.63 102.74
N ALA A 390 1.74 21.69 101.95
CA ALA A 390 1.73 20.26 102.24
C ALA A 390 2.77 19.87 103.31
N GLU A 391 3.95 20.49 103.31
CA GLU A 391 5.01 20.21 104.29
C GLU A 391 4.64 20.67 105.72
N LYS A 392 3.76 21.68 105.84
CA LYS A 392 3.20 22.12 107.13
C LYS A 392 2.10 21.20 107.67
N SER A 393 1.41 20.43 106.84
CA SER A 393 0.43 19.42 107.27
C SER A 393 1.07 18.10 107.69
N GLU A 394 2.16 17.69 107.06
CA GLU A 394 2.87 16.45 107.43
C GLU A 394 3.64 16.57 108.76
N LYS A 395 4.23 17.74 109.06
CA LYS A 395 4.87 17.99 110.37
C LYS A 395 3.88 18.06 111.54
N LYS A 396 2.58 18.24 111.29
CA LYS A 396 1.53 18.18 112.32
C LYS A 396 1.00 16.75 112.53
N ALA A 397 0.82 15.98 111.46
CA ALA A 397 0.39 14.57 111.55
C ALA A 397 1.47 13.63 112.12
N ALA A 398 2.77 13.91 111.88
CA ALA A 398 3.86 13.09 112.40
C ALA A 398 4.19 13.30 113.89
N LYS A 399 3.63 14.34 114.53
CA LYS A 399 3.81 14.57 115.98
C LYS A 399 2.64 14.05 116.82
N GLU A 400 1.43 13.96 116.27
CA GLU A 400 0.27 13.31 116.91
C GLU A 400 0.28 11.76 116.76
N ALA A 401 1.15 11.20 115.91
CA ALA A 401 1.43 9.75 115.85
C ALA A 401 2.55 9.27 116.80
N LYS A 402 3.03 10.16 117.69
CA LYS A 402 3.98 9.83 118.79
C LYS A 402 3.54 10.40 120.14
N GLU A 403 2.24 10.48 120.38
CA GLU A 403 1.68 10.44 121.74
C GLU A 403 0.97 9.10 121.92
N LYS A 404 1.73 8.11 122.40
CA LYS A 404 1.25 7.02 123.27
C LYS A 404 2.40 6.29 123.93
#